data_AF-A0A1Q7YM69-F1
#
_entry.id   AF-A0A1Q7YM69-F1
#
_cell.length_a   1.000
_cell.length_b   1.000
_cell.length_c   1.000
_cell.angle_alpha   90.00
_cell.angle_beta   90.00
_cell.angle_gamma   90.00
#
_symmetry.space_group_name_H-M   'P 1'
#
loop_
_entity.id
_entity.type
_entity.pdbx_description
1 polymer ?
#
loop_
_entity_poly.entity_id
_entity_poly.type
_entity_poly.pdbx_seq_one_letter_code
_entity_poly.pdbx_strand_id
1 'polypeptide(L)'
;MLVSNLQTNYPDIKLHRQIGSEIDAVVGRVGIEAKLWLRKQEADRLFSQIDTFLHDGYVDRILVVLYQPTPQWENYLNEKLARRGWLQRQVRVITV
;
A
#
# COMPACT_ATOMS: atom_id res chain seq x y z
N MET A 1 -16.74 11.01 -12.11
CA MET A 1 -16.38 12.44 -12.14
C MET A 1 -15.10 12.72 -11.37
N LEU A 2 -14.98 12.35 -10.09
CA LEU A 2 -13.74 12.56 -9.30
C LEU A 2 -12.52 11.81 -9.88
N VAL A 3 -12.65 10.49 -10.11
CA VAL A 3 -11.58 9.66 -10.70
C VAL A 3 -11.12 10.24 -12.05
N SER A 4 -12.07 10.58 -12.92
CA SER A 4 -11.78 11.19 -14.22
C SER A 4 -11.05 12.53 -14.09
N ASN A 5 -11.49 13.40 -13.16
CA ASN A 5 -10.84 14.69 -12.91
C ASN A 5 -9.40 14.51 -12.39
N LEU A 6 -9.20 13.56 -11.46
CA LEU A 6 -7.87 13.24 -10.94
C LEU A 6 -6.96 12.69 -12.03
N GLN A 7 -7.46 11.81 -12.90
CA GLN A 7 -6.69 11.28 -14.01
C GLN A 7 -6.35 12.35 -15.06
N THR A 8 -7.24 13.31 -15.32
CA THR A 8 -6.99 14.42 -16.25
C THR A 8 -5.92 15.39 -15.72
N ASN A 9 -6.00 15.75 -14.43
CA ASN A 9 -5.10 16.74 -13.84
C ASN A 9 -3.80 16.14 -13.30
N TYR A 10 -3.77 14.84 -13.03
CA TYR A 10 -2.62 14.10 -12.52
C TYR A 10 -2.40 12.82 -13.33
N PRO A 11 -2.03 12.92 -14.62
CA PRO A 11 -1.96 11.77 -15.54
C PRO A 11 -0.94 10.70 -15.15
N ASP A 12 0.04 11.07 -14.33
CA ASP A 12 1.06 10.16 -13.78
C ASP A 12 0.53 9.27 -12.66
N ILE A 13 -0.63 9.63 -12.07
CA ILE A 13 -1.31 8.83 -11.06
C ILE A 13 -2.28 7.86 -11.75
N LYS A 14 -2.00 6.57 -11.61
CA LYS A 14 -2.90 5.50 -12.05
C LYS A 14 -3.68 5.00 -10.85
N LEU A 15 -4.97 5.28 -10.80
CA LEU A 15 -5.88 4.83 -9.74
C LEU A 15 -6.37 3.40 -10.02
N HIS A 16 -6.61 2.62 -8.96
CA HIS A 16 -7.27 1.30 -9.01
C HIS A 16 -6.64 0.32 -10.01
N ARG A 17 -5.31 0.16 -9.94
CA ARG A 17 -4.60 -0.70 -10.88
C ARG A 17 -4.65 -2.16 -10.41
N GLN A 18 -5.00 -3.09 -11.29
CA GLN A 18 -4.86 -4.52 -10.99
C GLN A 18 -3.40 -4.97 -11.15
N ILE A 19 -2.82 -5.50 -10.07
CA ILE A 19 -1.50 -6.14 -9.99
C ILE A 19 -1.65 -7.38 -9.10
N GLY A 20 -2.24 -8.45 -9.65
CA GLY A 20 -2.72 -9.62 -8.91
C GLY A 20 -3.94 -9.29 -8.01
N SER A 21 -3.82 -8.28 -7.15
CA SER A 21 -4.89 -7.59 -6.43
C SER A 21 -4.97 -6.11 -6.83
N GLU A 22 -6.03 -5.41 -6.42
CA GLU A 22 -6.17 -3.98 -6.70
C GLU A 22 -5.31 -3.16 -5.73
N ILE A 23 -4.48 -2.27 -6.28
CA ILE A 23 -3.78 -1.22 -5.52
C ILE A 23 -4.48 0.12 -5.73
N ASP A 24 -4.68 0.87 -4.64
CA ASP A 24 -5.47 2.10 -4.66
C ASP A 24 -4.92 3.14 -5.65
N ALA A 25 -3.60 3.33 -5.66
CA ALA A 25 -2.93 4.18 -6.64
C ALA A 25 -1.49 3.74 -6.96
N VAL A 26 -1.01 4.13 -8.13
CA VAL A 26 0.37 3.97 -8.56
C VAL A 26 0.86 5.29 -9.17
N VAL A 27 2.04 5.74 -8.75
CA VAL A 27 2.75 6.89 -9.33
C VAL A 27 4.13 6.42 -9.79
N GLY A 28 4.33 6.34 -11.11
CA GLY A 28 5.53 5.70 -11.67
C GLY A 28 5.63 4.22 -11.26
N ARG A 29 6.68 3.87 -10.49
CA ARG A 29 6.91 2.54 -9.89
C ARG A 29 6.65 2.52 -8.38
N VAL A 30 5.93 3.52 -7.85
CA VAL A 30 5.55 3.60 -6.43
C VAL A 30 4.07 3.29 -6.28
N GLY A 31 3.76 2.23 -5.55
CA GLY A 31 2.39 1.89 -5.16
C GLY A 31 1.96 2.65 -3.91
N ILE A 32 0.68 3.01 -3.82
CA ILE A 32 0.08 3.61 -2.64
C ILE A 32 -1.15 2.79 -2.28
N GLU A 33 -1.19 2.31 -1.05
CA GLU A 33 -2.30 1.54 -0.51
C GLU A 33 -2.80 2.22 0.77
N ALA A 34 -4.04 2.65 0.77
CA ALA A 34 -4.66 3.39 1.87
C ALA A 34 -5.64 2.50 2.62
N LYS A 35 -5.58 2.52 3.95
CA LYS A 35 -6.52 1.80 4.82
C LYS A 35 -7.03 2.71 5.91
N LEU A 36 -8.36 2.77 6.02
CA LEU A 36 -9.02 3.56 7.04
C LEU A 36 -8.85 2.91 8.43
N TRP A 37 -9.00 1.58 8.51
CA TRP A 37 -8.90 0.80 9.75
C TRP A 37 -7.98 -0.38 9.48
N LEU A 38 -7.16 -0.72 10.47
CA LEU A 38 -6.29 -1.89 10.42
C LEU A 38 -6.57 -2.77 11.63
N ARG A 39 -7.21 -3.92 11.42
CA ARG A 39 -7.29 -5.00 12.42
C ARG A 39 -6.38 -6.14 11.96
N LYS A 40 -6.29 -7.21 12.76
CA LYS A 40 -5.38 -8.32 12.48
C LYS A 40 -5.58 -8.93 11.08
N GLN A 41 -6.82 -9.23 10.72
CA GLN A 41 -7.13 -9.88 9.44
C GLN A 41 -6.80 -8.97 8.26
N GLU A 42 -7.06 -7.68 8.38
CA GLU A 42 -6.72 -6.66 7.40
C GLU A 42 -5.21 -6.48 7.29
N ALA A 43 -4.46 -6.54 8.39
CA ALA A 43 -3.00 -6.50 8.37
C ALA A 43 -2.41 -7.75 7.70
N ASP A 44 -2.97 -8.93 7.95
CA ASP A 44 -2.58 -10.15 7.26
C ASP A 44 -2.85 -10.08 5.76
N ARG A 45 -4.05 -9.64 5.37
CA ARG A 45 -4.43 -9.46 3.98
C ARG A 45 -3.54 -8.43 3.28
N LEU A 46 -3.34 -7.27 3.90
CA LEU A 46 -2.49 -6.20 3.39
C LEU A 46 -1.06 -6.68 3.19
N PHE A 47 -0.51 -7.46 4.14
CA PHE A 47 0.80 -8.05 3.98
C PHE A 47 0.88 -8.99 2.76
N SER A 48 -0.13 -9.84 2.53
CA SER A 48 -0.19 -10.69 1.34
C SER A 48 -0.30 -9.87 0.04
N GLN A 49 -1.09 -8.79 0.04
CA GLN A 49 -1.20 -7.90 -1.13
C GLN A 49 0.14 -7.22 -1.43
N ILE A 50 0.84 -6.73 -0.41
CA ILE A 50 2.19 -6.14 -0.52
C ILE A 50 3.18 -7.15 -1.14
N ASP A 51 3.15 -8.41 -0.70
CA ASP A 51 3.99 -9.46 -1.26
C ASP A 51 3.72 -9.65 -2.76
N THR A 52 2.45 -9.73 -3.17
CA THR A 52 2.05 -9.80 -4.59
C THR A 52 2.55 -8.60 -5.39
N PHE A 53 2.32 -7.38 -4.87
CA PHE A 53 2.71 -6.15 -5.56
C PHE A 53 4.22 -6.05 -5.79
N LEU A 54 5.02 -6.41 -4.80
CA LEU A 54 6.49 -6.40 -4.91
C LEU A 54 7.01 -7.54 -5.80
N HIS A 55 6.34 -8.70 -5.81
CA HIS A 55 6.76 -9.85 -6.59
C HIS A 55 6.52 -9.67 -8.10
N ASP A 56 5.38 -9.08 -8.47
CA ASP A 56 5.01 -8.88 -9.89
C ASP A 56 5.89 -7.83 -10.61
N GLY A 57 6.76 -7.12 -9.89
CA GLY A 57 7.78 -6.22 -10.46
C GLY A 57 7.24 -4.91 -11.06
N TYR A 58 5.93 -4.64 -10.90
CA TYR A 58 5.29 -3.40 -11.36
C TYR A 58 5.56 -2.21 -10.43
N VAL A 59 5.82 -2.47 -9.15
CA VAL A 59 6.19 -1.44 -8.17
C VAL A 59 7.48 -1.84 -7.45
N ASP A 60 8.38 -0.87 -7.27
CA ASP A 60 9.64 -1.06 -6.52
C ASP A 60 9.48 -0.67 -5.06
N ARG A 61 8.53 0.24 -4.80
CA ARG A 61 8.23 0.77 -3.47
C ARG A 61 6.73 0.86 -3.26
N ILE A 62 6.31 0.71 -2.01
CA ILE A 62 4.92 0.83 -1.58
C ILE A 62 4.85 1.79 -0.39
N LEU A 63 3.94 2.75 -0.48
CA LEU A 63 3.53 3.59 0.63
C LEU A 63 2.21 3.03 1.18
N VAL A 64 2.21 2.61 2.43
CA VAL A 64 1.00 2.20 3.14
C VAL A 64 0.56 3.39 3.98
N VAL A 65 -0.65 3.88 3.73
CA VAL A 65 -1.22 5.00 4.50
C VAL A 65 -2.31 4.48 5.42
N LEU A 66 -2.12 4.65 6.73
CA LEU A 66 -3.05 4.22 7.77
C LEU A 66 -3.66 5.47 8.43
N TYR A 67 -4.98 5.64 8.35
CA TYR A 67 -5.63 6.85 8.89
C TYR A 67 -5.96 6.76 10.38
N GLN A 68 -6.38 5.60 10.87
CA GLN A 68 -6.73 5.43 12.29
C GLN A 68 -6.35 4.02 12.75
N PRO A 69 -5.07 3.62 12.64
CA PRO A 69 -4.69 2.30 13.07
C PRO A 69 -4.75 2.18 14.59
N THR A 70 -5.18 1.02 15.08
CA THR A 70 -4.85 0.65 16.47
C THR A 70 -3.35 0.35 16.52
N PRO A 71 -2.57 0.92 17.46
CA PRO A 71 -1.11 0.74 17.49
C PRO A 71 -0.66 -0.72 17.49
N GLN A 72 -1.44 -1.61 18.13
CA GLN A 72 -1.20 -3.05 18.11
C GLN A 72 -1.09 -3.63 16.70
N TRP A 73 -1.99 -3.24 15.79
CA TRP A 73 -2.06 -3.81 14.44
C TRP A 73 -1.08 -3.15 13.48
N GLU A 74 -0.79 -1.87 13.67
CA GLU A 74 0.33 -1.22 12.99
C GLU A 74 1.66 -1.90 13.34
N ASN A 75 1.93 -2.09 14.64
CA ASN A 75 3.13 -2.78 15.10
C ASN A 75 3.21 -4.20 14.55
N TYR A 76 2.10 -4.93 14.56
CA TYR A 76 2.01 -6.27 13.97
C TYR A 76 2.41 -6.29 12.49
N LEU A 77 1.89 -5.35 11.68
CA LEU A 77 2.26 -5.22 10.27
C LEU A 77 3.75 -4.85 10.12
N ASN A 78 4.21 -3.84 10.86
CA ASN A 78 5.59 -3.37 10.83
C ASN A 78 6.59 -4.49 11.17
N GLU A 79 6.30 -5.32 12.18
CA GLU A 79 7.11 -6.49 12.50
C GLU A 79 7.17 -7.50 11.35
N LYS A 80 6.04 -7.81 10.69
CA LYS A 80 6.02 -8.72 9.54
C LYS A 80 6.87 -8.18 8.38
N LEU A 81 6.73 -6.89 8.08
CA LEU A 81 7.53 -6.22 7.04
C LEU A 81 9.02 -6.19 7.39
N ALA A 82 9.36 -5.93 8.65
CA ALA A 82 10.73 -5.93 9.15
C ALA A 82 11.38 -7.32 9.06
N ARG A 83 10.65 -8.39 9.39
CA ARG A 83 11.14 -9.78 9.27
C ARG A 83 11.48 -10.17 7.83
N ARG A 84 10.81 -9.58 6.83
CA ARG A 84 11.16 -9.74 5.40
C ARG A 84 12.25 -8.77 4.92
N GLY A 85 12.69 -7.83 5.76
CA GLY A 85 13.65 -6.79 5.41
C GLY A 85 13.09 -5.69 4.51
N TRP A 86 11.76 -5.56 4.43
CA TRP A 86 11.09 -4.62 3.52
C TRP A 86 10.83 -3.25 4.16
N LEU A 87 10.65 -3.20 5.48
CA LEU A 87 10.30 -1.97 6.19
C LEU A 87 11.37 -0.89 5.97
N GLN A 88 10.95 0.31 5.59
CA GLN A 88 11.75 1.48 5.18
C GLN A 88 12.61 1.31 3.92
N ARG A 89 12.71 0.11 3.33
CA ARG A 89 13.45 -0.14 2.07
C ARG A 89 12.52 -0.18 0.86
N GLN A 90 11.56 -1.09 0.90
CA GLN A 90 10.55 -1.29 -0.15
C GLN A 90 9.17 -0.82 0.32
N VAL A 91 8.89 -0.89 1.62
CA VAL A 91 7.59 -0.50 2.17
C VAL A 91 7.78 0.56 3.25
N ARG A 92 7.09 1.69 3.10
CA ARG A 92 7.00 2.72 4.13
C ARG A 92 5.56 2.80 4.62
N VAL A 93 5.38 2.62 5.93
CA VAL A 93 4.09 2.82 6.59
C VAL A 93 4.03 4.27 7.10
N ILE A 94 2.93 4.95 6.80
CA ILE A 94 2.66 6.33 7.18
C ILE A 94 1.33 6.31 7.94
N THR A 95 1.38 6.76 9.18
CA THR A 95 0.18 6.93 10.01
C THR A 95 -0.20 8.40 10.04
N VAL A 96 -1.49 8.69 9.82
CA VAL A 96 -2.07 10.05 9.78
C VAL A 96 -2.97 10.27 10.99
#